data_AF-A0A7Y1VPH3-F1
#
_entry.id   AF-A0A7Y1VPH3-F1
#
_cell.length_a   1.000
_cell.length_b   1.000
_cell.length_c   1.000
_cell.angle_alpha   90.00
_cell.angle_beta   90.00
_cell.angle_gamma   90.00
#
_symmetry.space_group_name_H-M   'P 1'
#
loop_
_entity.id
_entity.type
_entity.pdbx_description
1 polymer ?
#
loop_
_entity_poly.entity_id
_entity_poly.type
_entity_poly.pdbx_seq_one_letter_code
_entity_poly.pdbx_strand_id
1 'polypeptide(L)' 'TVHTIAPDTHVQKAATLMIDNRIHHLVVMEEERIVGIVSSMDFVNLVATERLK' A
#
# COMPACT_ATOMS: atom_id res chain seq x y z
N THR A 1 -6.82 -9.37 10.97
CA THR A 1 -6.77 -7.97 11.41
C THR A 1 -6.78 -7.08 10.19
N VAL A 2 -7.51 -5.97 10.22
CA VAL A 2 -7.45 -4.97 9.13
C VAL A 2 -6.25 -4.08 9.41
N HIS A 3 -5.35 -3.96 8.43
CA HIS A 3 -4.19 -3.08 8.53
C HIS A 3 -4.46 -1.80 7.75
N THR A 4 -4.17 -0.67 8.38
CA THR A 4 -4.52 0.66 7.88
C THR A 4 -3.27 1.54 7.78
N ILE A 5 -3.30 2.50 6.86
CA ILE A 5 -2.25 3.51 6.68
C ILE A 5 -2.90 4.88 6.43
N ALA A 6 -2.17 5.96 6.72
CA ALA A 6 -2.58 7.31 6.36
C ALA A 6 -2.30 7.61 4.88
N PRO A 7 -3.02 8.56 4.24
CA PRO A 7 -2.86 8.86 2.81
C PRO A 7 -1.46 9.37 2.43
N ASP A 8 -0.75 9.97 3.38
CA ASP A 8 0.61 10.50 3.25
C ASP A 8 1.70 9.48 3.62
N THR A 9 1.33 8.24 3.93
CA THR A 9 2.28 7.17 4.25
C THR A 9 3.19 6.89 3.07
N HIS A 10 4.51 6.97 3.30
CA HIS A 10 5.49 6.69 2.26
C HIS A 10 5.32 5.29 1.67
N VAL A 11 5.39 5.18 0.34
CA VAL A 11 5.17 3.94 -0.42
C VAL A 11 6.01 2.76 0.10
N GLN A 12 7.28 3.02 0.45
CA GLN A 12 8.18 2.02 1.03
C GLN A 12 7.66 1.46 2.35
N LYS A 13 7.10 2.31 3.23
CA LYS A 13 6.56 1.87 4.52
C LYS A 13 5.31 1.00 4.34
N ALA A 14 4.45 1.34 3.37
CA ALA A 14 3.31 0.51 3.01
C ALA A 14 3.75 -0.88 2.51
N ALA A 15 4.76 -0.94 1.64
CA ALA A 15 5.34 -2.20 1.17
C ALA A 15 5.96 -3.03 2.30
N THR A 16 6.72 -2.41 3.21
CA THR A 16 7.29 -3.07 4.40
C THR A 16 6.20 -3.66 5.29
N LEU A 17 5.12 -2.90 5.57
CA LEU A 17 3.98 -3.40 6.35
C LEU A 17 3.33 -4.63 5.71
N MET A 18 3.19 -4.64 4.37
CA MET A 18 2.66 -5.79 3.65
C MET A 18 3.54 -7.05 3.82
N ILE A 19 4.87 -6.90 3.71
CA ILE A 19 5.84 -7.99 3.89
C ILE A 19 5.80 -8.51 5.33
N ASP A 20 5.97 -7.62 6.31
CA ASP A 20 6.12 -7.99 7.73
C ASP A 20 4.85 -8.68 8.25
N ASN A 21 3.68 -8.24 7.81
CA ASN A 21 2.40 -8.81 8.24
C ASN A 21 1.88 -9.91 7.29
N ARG A 22 2.59 -10.22 6.19
CA ARG A 22 2.20 -11.19 5.16
C ARG A 22 0.80 -10.93 4.60
N ILE A 23 0.53 -9.68 4.26
CA ILE A 23 -0.75 -9.21 3.70
C ILE A 23 -0.53 -8.51 2.35
N HIS A 24 -1.58 -8.47 1.53
CA HIS A 24 -1.52 -7.87 0.18
C HIS A 24 -2.29 -6.57 0.04
N HIS A 25 -3.03 -6.15 1.07
CA HIS A 25 -3.91 -5.00 1.03
C HIS A 25 -3.77 -4.17 2.29
N LEU A 26 -3.77 -2.85 2.14
CA LEU A 26 -3.85 -1.87 3.22
C LEU A 26 -5.03 -0.95 2.94
N VAL A 27 -5.81 -0.68 3.98
CA VAL A 27 -6.89 0.31 3.90
C VAL A 27 -6.28 1.69 4.16
N VAL A 28 -6.54 2.63 3.26
CA VAL A 28 -6.12 4.02 3.44
C VAL A 28 -7.20 4.76 4.21
N MET A 29 -6.84 5.30 5.37
CA MET A 29 -7.75 6.01 6.26
C MET A 29 -7.25 7.44 6.50
N GLU A 30 -8.15 8.40 6.36
CA GLU A 30 -7.97 9.77 6.83
C GLU A 30 -8.90 9.99 8.03
N GLU A 31 -8.32 10.19 9.20
CA GLU A 31 -9.06 10.16 10.48
C GLU A 31 -9.85 8.84 10.64
N GLU A 32 -11.17 8.92 10.81
CA GLU A 32 -12.07 7.77 10.95
C GLU A 32 -12.71 7.34 9.62
N ARG A 33 -12.30 7.94 8.49
CA ARG A 33 -12.89 7.68 7.17
C ARG A 33 -11.98 6.83 6.31
N ILE A 34 -12.56 5.81 5.69
CA ILE A 34 -11.89 5.06 4.62
C ILE A 34 -11.92 5.92 3.36
N VAL A 35 -10.73 6.26 2.86
CA VAL A 35 -10.55 7.08 1.65
C VAL A 35 -10.02 6.27 0.47
N GLY A 36 -9.55 5.04 0.70
CA GLY A 36 -9.08 4.17 -0.38
C GLY A 36 -8.52 2.84 0.09
N ILE A 37 -7.95 2.10 -0.87
CA ILE A 37 -7.25 0.83 -0.66
C ILE A 37 -6.00 0.88 -1.53
N VAL A 38 -4.89 0.36 -1.02
CA VAL A 38 -3.71 0.05 -1.82
C VAL A 38 -3.41 -1.44 -1.71
N SER A 39 -3.04 -2.03 -2.83
CA SER A 39 -2.72 -3.45 -2.99
C SER A 39 -1.28 -3.63 -3.41
N SER A 40 -0.73 -4.83 -3.18
CA SER A 40 0.59 -5.17 -3.72
C SER A 40 0.64 -5.06 -5.26
N MET A 41 -0.49 -5.22 -5.95
CA MET A 41 -0.57 -5.08 -7.40
C MET A 41 -0.40 -3.63 -7.85
N ASP A 42 -0.76 -2.65 -7.03
CA ASP A 42 -0.52 -1.24 -7.35
C ASP A 42 0.98 -0.93 -7.43
N PHE A 43 1.80 -1.56 -6.58
CA PHE A 43 3.26 -1.48 -6.69
C PHE A 43 3.78 -2.19 -7.93
N VAL A 44 3.24 -3.36 -8.27
CA VAL A 44 3.61 -4.08 -9.50
C VAL A 44 3.28 -3.23 -10.72
N ASN A 45 2.09 -2.63 -10.77
CA ASN A 45 1.68 -1.75 -11.86
C ASN A 45 2.57 -0.52 -11.98
N LEU A 46 2.93 0.10 -10.84
CA LEU A 46 3.83 1.25 -10.81
C LEU A 46 5.20 0.93 -11.44
N VAL A 47 5.76 -0.24 -11.11
CA VAL A 47 7.07 -0.66 -11.66
C VAL A 47 6.94 -1.23 -13.08
N ALA A 48 5.84 -1.89 -13.43
CA ALA A 48 5.63 -2.46 -14.76
C ALA A 48 5.53 -1.39 -15.85
N THR A 49 5.12 -0.17 -15.49
CA THR A 49 5.18 0.98 -16.40
C THR A 49 6.60 1.54 -16.60
N GLU A 50 7.55 1.13 -15.76
CA GLU A 50 8.97 1.44 -15.93
C GLU A 50 9.70 0.32 -16.68
N ARG A 51 10.51 0.71 -17.67
CA ARG A 51 11.30 -0.25 -18.44
C ARG A 51 12.52 -0.64 -17.61
N LEU A 52 12.65 -1.92 -17.28
CA LEU A 52 13.86 -2.48 -16.68
C LEU A 52 15.05 -2.11 -17.58
N LYS A 53 16.02 -1.39 -17.01
CA LYS A 53 17.32 -1.12 -17.64
C LYS A 53 18.25 -2.32 -17.47
#